data_AF-A0A6L8G2R5-F1
#
_entry.id   AF-A0A6L8G2R5-F1
#
_cell.length_a   1.000
_cell.length_b   1.000
_cell.length_c   1.000
_cell.angle_alpha   90.00
_cell.angle_beta   90.00
_cell.angle_gamma   90.00
#
_symmetry.space_group_name_H-M   'P 1'
#
loop_
_entity.id
_entity.type
_entity.pdbx_description
1 polymer ?
#
loop_
_entity_poly.entity_id
_entity_poly.type
_entity_poly.pdbx_seq_one_letter_code
_entity_poly.pdbx_strand_id
1 'polypeptide(L)' 'MIKPSDKAIVPFVSVDHMMKLIHHIGLEDMVVGLAAEIESDFKRWERFDKTPRMGAH' A
#
# COMPACT_ATOMS: atom_id res chain seq x y z
N MET A 1 -4.68 -9.75 21.32
CA MET A 1 -4.60 -8.52 20.49
C MET A 1 -4.77 -7.32 21.39
N ILE A 2 -3.90 -6.32 21.29
CA ILE A 2 -3.99 -5.08 22.08
C ILE A 2 -5.07 -4.21 21.44
N LYS A 3 -6.00 -3.68 22.24
CA LYS A 3 -7.05 -2.78 21.75
C LYS A 3 -6.41 -1.42 21.41
N PRO A 4 -6.68 -0.84 20.23
CA PRO A 4 -6.17 0.49 19.88
C PRO A 4 -6.63 1.55 20.89
N SER A 5 -5.84 2.60 21.09
CA SER A 5 -6.25 3.75 21.91
C SER A 5 -7.32 4.58 21.20
N ASP A 6 -8.01 5.45 21.94
CA ASP A 6 -9.03 6.34 21.38
C ASP A 6 -8.47 7.32 20.32
N LYS A 7 -7.14 7.49 20.26
CA LYS A 7 -6.43 8.32 19.27
C LYS A 7 -5.93 7.55 18.05
N ALA A 8 -6.09 6.22 18.03
CA ALA A 8 -5.67 5.38 16.92
C ALA A 8 -6.71 5.42 15.78
N ILE A 9 -6.85 6.60 15.17
CA ILE A 9 -7.80 6.86 14.07
C ILE A 9 -7.23 6.50 12.69
N VAL A 10 -5.94 6.20 12.60
CA VAL A 10 -5.27 5.84 11.36
C VAL A 10 -5.23 4.31 11.24
N PRO A 11 -5.78 3.73 10.17
CA PRO A 11 -5.68 2.30 9.92
C PRO A 11 -4.20 1.87 9.85
N PHE A 12 -3.88 0.78 10.53
CA PHE A 12 -2.54 0.21 10.57
C PHE A 12 -2.57 -1.24 10.08
N VAL A 13 -1.67 -1.56 9.14
CA VAL A 13 -1.42 -2.93 8.70
C VAL A 13 -0.08 -3.36 9.26
N SER A 14 -0.12 -4.33 10.18
CA SER A 14 1.09 -4.92 10.77
C SER A 14 1.77 -5.87 9.78
N VAL A 15 3.02 -6.25 10.06
CA VAL A 15 3.72 -7.28 9.29
C VAL A 15 2.94 -8.60 9.27
N ASP A 16 2.37 -9.03 10.40
CA ASP A 16 1.55 -10.24 10.48
C ASP A 16 0.30 -10.15 9.59
N HIS A 17 -0.37 -9.00 9.56
CA HIS A 17 -1.51 -8.78 8.67
C HIS A 17 -1.09 -8.76 7.20
N MET A 18 0.05 -8.15 6.86
CA MET A 18 0.60 -8.18 5.50
C MET A 18 0.91 -9.61 5.05
N MET A 19 1.52 -10.43 5.91
CA MET A 19 1.82 -11.83 5.60
C MET A 19 0.53 -12.62 5.32
N LYS A 20 -0.49 -12.46 6.17
CA LYS A 20 -1.80 -13.09 5.96
C LYS A 20 -2.45 -12.67 4.64
N LEU A 21 -2.34 -11.38 4.28
CA LEU A 21 -2.86 -10.86 3.02
C LEU A 21 -2.15 -11.49 1.81
N ILE A 22 -0.82 -11.52 1.82
CA ILE A 22 -0.01 -12.12 0.75
C ILE A 22 -0.35 -13.61 0.61
N HIS A 23 -0.45 -14.35 1.71
CA HIS A 23 -0.82 -15.77 1.67
C HIS A 23 -2.26 -16.01 1.20
N HIS A 24 -3.19 -15.10 1.54
CA HIS A 24 -4.59 -15.20 1.11
C HIS A 24 -4.74 -14.97 -0.39
N ILE A 25 -4.03 -13.99 -0.94
CA ILE A 25 -4.06 -13.65 -2.37
C ILE A 25 -3.21 -14.62 -3.20
N GLY A 26 -2.08 -15.06 -2.65
CA GLY A 26 -1.04 -15.77 -3.39
C GLY A 26 0.10 -14.82 -3.77
N LEU A 27 1.34 -15.30 -3.64
CA LEU A 27 2.53 -14.47 -3.89
C LEU A 27 2.62 -14.02 -5.36
N GLU A 28 2.41 -14.94 -6.29
CA GLU A 28 2.50 -14.65 -7.73
C GLU A 28 1.44 -13.63 -8.15
N ASP A 29 0.17 -13.87 -7.78
CA ASP A 29 -0.94 -12.98 -8.08
C ASP A 29 -0.77 -11.59 -7.46
N MET A 30 -0.23 -11.52 -6.23
CA MET A 30 0.07 -10.26 -5.57
C MET A 30 1.14 -9.46 -6.34
N VAL A 31 2.20 -10.12 -6.81
CA VAL A 31 3.28 -9.47 -7.57
C VAL A 31 2.80 -9.04 -8.95
N VAL A 32 2.02 -9.89 -9.64
CA VAL A 32 1.44 -9.56 -10.95
C VAL A 32 0.49 -8.37 -10.83
N GLY A 33 -0.40 -8.37 -9.83
CA GLY A 33 -1.32 -7.26 -9.58
C GLY A 33 -0.58 -5.95 -9.25
N LEU A 34 0.49 -6.02 -8.45
CA LEU A 34 1.33 -4.85 -8.15
C LEU A 34 1.99 -4.29 -9.40
N ALA A 35 2.56 -5.14 -10.25
CA ALA A 35 3.18 -4.72 -11.51
C ALA A 35 2.15 -4.06 -12.45
N ALA A 36 0.93 -4.62 -12.52
CA ALA A 36 -0.15 -4.08 -13.34
C ALA A 36 -0.59 -2.68 -12.86
N GLU A 37 -0.72 -2.46 -11.55
CA GLU A 37 -1.08 -1.14 -11.03
C GLU A 37 0.04 -0.11 -11.26
N ILE A 38 1.31 -0.51 -11.10
CA ILE A 38 2.45 0.35 -11.46
C ILE A 38 2.39 0.72 -12.95
N GLU A 39 2.15 -0.25 -13.85
CA GLU A 39 2.03 0.05 -15.28
C GLU A 39 0.86 1.00 -15.57
N SER A 40 -0.29 0.79 -14.92
CA SER A 40 -1.46 1.66 -14.99
C SER A 40 -1.13 3.10 -14.57
N ASP A 41 -0.38 3.26 -13.47
CA ASP A 41 0.13 4.54 -13.00
C ASP A 41 1.02 5.25 -14.02
N PHE A 42 1.93 4.50 -14.65
CA PHE A 42 2.80 5.05 -15.68
C PHE A 42 2.03 5.44 -16.95
N LYS A 43 0.97 4.72 -17.32
CA LYS A 43 0.10 5.12 -18.44
C LYS A 43 -0.62 6.45 -18.18
N ARG A 44 -0.88 6.79 -16.92
CA ARG A 44 -1.49 8.07 -16.51
C ARG A 44 -0.48 9.11 -16.04
N TRP A 45 0.75 9.06 -16.56
CA TRP A 45 1.88 9.90 -16.13
C TRP A 45 1.59 11.40 -16.01
N GLU A 46 0.78 11.96 -16.91
CA GLU A 46 0.45 13.39 -16.90
C GLU A 46 -0.36 13.81 -15.67
N ARG A 47 -1.09 12.88 -15.04
CA ARG A 47 -1.90 13.10 -13.84
C ARG A 47 -1.09 12.99 -12.54
N PHE A 48 0.15 12.53 -12.61
CA PHE A 48 1.01 12.44 -11.44
C PHE A 48 1.31 13.84 -10.93
N ASP A 49 1.11 14.07 -9.63
CA ASP A 49 1.50 15.32 -9.00
C ASP A 49 3.03 15.41 -9.00
N LYS A 50 3.54 16.34 -9.81
CA LYS A 50 4.98 16.58 -9.97
C LYS A 50 5.50 17.58 -8.95
N THR A 51 4.66 18.00 -8.00
CA THR A 51 5.09 18.86 -6.91
C THR A 51 6.23 18.17 -6.14
N PRO A 52 7.36 18.85 -5.91
CA PRO A 52 8.46 18.30 -5.14
C PRO A 52 7.92 17.75 -3.81
N ARG A 53 8.37 16.56 -3.42
CA ARG A 53 7.93 15.94 -2.17
C ARG A 53 8.19 16.92 -1.03
N MET A 54 7.14 17.37 -0.35
CA MET A 54 7.27 18.03 0.94
C MET A 54 7.88 17.00 1.88
N GLY A 55 9.09 17.25 2.38
CA GLY A 55 9.76 16.34 3.30
C GLY A 55 8.90 16.10 4.53
N ALA A 56 8.38 14.88 4.68
CA ALA A 56 7.77 14.41 5.92
C ALA A 56 8.83 13.60 6.66
N HIS A 57 9.37 14.17 7.73
CA HIS A 57 10.21 13.50 8.71
C HIS A 57 9.41 13.23 9.98
#